data_AF-A0A0M1JYP5-F1
#
_entry.id   AF-A0A0M1JYP5-F1
#
_cell.length_a   1.000
_cell.length_b   1.000
_cell.length_c   1.000
_cell.angle_alpha   90.00
_cell.angle_beta   90.00
_cell.angle_gamma   90.00
#
_symmetry.space_group_name_H-M   'P 1'
#
loop_
_entity.id
_entity.type
_entity.pdbx_description
1 polymer ?
#
loop_
_entity_poly.entity_id
_entity_poly.type
_entity_poly.pdbx_seq_one_letter_code
_entity_poly.pdbx_strand_id
1 'polypeptide(L)'
;MPVKSIVKIIISMVLVGWLSACNIQISLGGFQPTRLIVQQAITMQLNLTKAELDEHLKQHNLDRKQHPDYEINRVVILNEEPVVIQDLIAYHIRGTYNLTFKLPDGRITDRGNPFDIYLQLQKEAKSWRLAIQKSSGKNDQPIWGTYLIKPKGYV
;
A
#
# COMPACT_ATOMS: atom_id res chain seq x y z
N MET A 1 33.02 35.00 39.18
CA MET A 1 31.70 34.37 38.96
C MET A 1 31.54 33.95 37.49
N PRO A 2 31.79 32.68 37.09
CA PRO A 2 31.33 32.23 35.77
C PRO A 2 30.71 30.82 35.74
N VAL A 3 30.45 30.19 36.89
CA VAL A 3 29.89 28.82 36.92
C VAL A 3 28.46 28.76 36.37
N LYS A 4 27.66 29.81 36.59
CA LYS A 4 26.25 29.88 36.14
C LYS A 4 26.09 29.90 34.61
N SER A 5 27.06 30.47 33.88
CA SER A 5 27.00 30.51 32.40
C SER A 5 27.42 29.19 31.77
N ILE A 6 28.38 28.47 32.36
CA ILE A 6 28.83 27.17 31.86
C ILE A 6 27.73 26.11 32.04
N VAL A 7 27.02 26.11 33.18
CA VAL A 7 25.89 25.21 33.45
C VAL A 7 24.73 25.44 32.47
N LYS A 8 24.45 26.71 32.11
CA LYS A 8 23.42 27.04 31.10
C LYS A 8 23.76 26.52 29.70
N ILE A 9 25.04 26.59 29.32
CA ILE A 9 25.49 26.10 28.00
C ILE A 9 25.38 24.57 27.93
N ILE A 10 25.79 23.86 28.99
CA ILE A 10 25.69 22.40 29.03
C ILE A 10 24.24 21.93 29.01
N ILE A 11 23.34 22.58 29.76
CA ILE A 11 21.90 22.25 29.75
C ILE A 11 21.27 22.52 28.39
N SER A 12 21.63 23.62 27.73
CA SER A 12 21.13 23.94 26.38
C SER A 12 21.61 22.93 25.33
N MET A 13 22.82 22.39 25.47
CA MET A 13 23.40 21.44 24.51
C MET A 13 22.81 20.03 24.65
N VAL A 14 22.47 19.62 25.87
CA VAL A 14 21.73 18.36 26.13
C VAL A 14 20.28 18.45 25.63
N LEU A 15 19.64 19.61 25.74
CA LEU A 15 18.26 19.79 25.27
C LEU A 15 18.15 19.74 23.74
N VAL A 16 19.13 20.28 23.01
CA VAL A 16 19.18 20.21 21.54
C VAL A 16 19.49 18.79 21.05
N GLY A 17 20.29 18.02 21.81
CA GLY A 17 20.59 16.62 21.48
C GLY A 17 19.38 15.69 21.53
N TRP A 18 18.38 15.97 22.38
CA TRP A 18 17.18 15.15 22.50
C TRP A 18 16.06 15.48 21.49
N LEU A 19 16.09 16.67 20.87
CA LEU A 19 15.09 17.08 19.88
C LEU A 19 15.34 16.50 18.48
N SER A 20 16.50 15.88 18.24
CA SER A 20 16.85 15.27 16.94
C SER A 20 16.27 13.87 16.70
N ALA A 21 15.47 13.34 17.64
CA ALA A 21 14.79 12.05 17.47
C ALA A 21 13.43 12.15 16.76
N CYS A 22 12.92 13.35 16.50
CA CYS A 22 11.65 13.53 15.80
C CYS A 22 11.86 13.83 14.32
N ASN A 23 11.55 12.84 13.51
CA ASN A 23 11.16 12.95 12.10
C ASN A 23 12.30 13.27 11.12
N ILE A 24 13.20 12.30 10.93
CA ILE A 24 13.76 12.08 9.59
C ILE A 24 12.60 11.53 8.72
N GLN A 25 11.69 12.42 8.36
CA GLN A 25 10.71 12.16 7.30
C GLN A 25 11.53 12.21 6.01
N ILE A 26 12.14 11.08 5.67
CA ILE A 26 12.84 10.88 4.40
C ILE A 26 11.77 11.16 3.34
N SER A 27 11.80 12.37 2.81
CA SER A 27 11.01 12.77 1.66
C SER A 27 11.54 11.97 0.48
N LEU A 28 10.99 10.76 0.28
CA LEU A 28 11.16 9.92 -0.90
C LEU A 28 10.39 10.53 -2.08
N GLY A 29 10.52 11.84 -2.29
CA GLY A 29 9.71 12.67 -3.20
C GLY A 29 9.90 12.40 -4.70
N GLY A 30 10.51 11.29 -5.09
CA GLY A 30 10.72 10.91 -6.49
C GLY A 30 9.96 9.66 -6.96
N PHE A 31 9.54 8.79 -6.04
CA PHE A 31 9.03 7.45 -6.39
C PHE A 31 7.79 7.10 -5.58
N GLN A 32 6.75 7.92 -5.72
CA GLN A 32 5.44 7.62 -5.15
C GLN A 32 4.62 6.75 -6.13
N PRO A 33 3.84 5.79 -5.62
CA PRO A 33 2.99 4.95 -6.43
C PRO A 33 1.86 5.77 -7.06
N THR A 34 1.74 5.72 -8.38
CA THR A 34 0.64 6.41 -9.07
C THR A 34 -0.68 5.68 -8.84
N ARG A 35 -1.81 6.40 -8.94
CA ARG A 35 -3.15 5.79 -8.85
C ARG A 35 -3.35 4.62 -9.83
N LEU A 36 -2.71 4.66 -11.00
CA LEU A 36 -2.75 3.58 -11.99
C LEU A 36 -2.10 2.30 -11.46
N ILE A 37 -0.94 2.42 -10.81
CA ILE A 37 -0.27 1.27 -10.19
C ILE A 37 -1.10 0.72 -9.03
N VAL A 38 -1.66 1.58 -8.19
CA VAL A 38 -2.55 1.17 -7.08
C VAL A 38 -3.76 0.41 -7.64
N GLN A 39 -4.42 0.93 -8.67
CA GLN A 39 -5.55 0.25 -9.31
C GLN A 39 -5.18 -1.13 -9.86
N GLN A 40 -4.02 -1.25 -10.52
CA GLN A 40 -3.52 -2.54 -11.01
C GLN A 40 -3.20 -3.50 -9.88
N ALA A 41 -2.64 -3.00 -8.77
CA ALA A 41 -2.34 -3.79 -7.61
C ALA A 41 -3.60 -4.36 -6.95
N ILE A 42 -4.64 -3.53 -6.76
CA ILE A 42 -5.94 -3.98 -6.24
C ILE A 42 -6.55 -5.04 -7.18
N THR A 43 -6.47 -4.81 -8.50
CA THR A 43 -6.94 -5.79 -9.49
C THR A 43 -6.18 -7.11 -9.38
N MET A 44 -4.86 -7.04 -9.20
CA MET A 44 -4.03 -8.22 -8.98
C MET A 44 -4.37 -8.93 -7.67
N GLN A 45 -4.58 -8.19 -6.58
CA GLN A 45 -4.96 -8.76 -5.29
C GLN A 45 -6.30 -9.49 -5.36
N LEU A 46 -7.33 -8.92 -5.99
CA LEU A 46 -8.61 -9.60 -6.19
C LEU A 46 -8.48 -10.88 -7.03
N ASN A 47 -7.59 -10.87 -8.04
CA ASN A 47 -7.32 -12.06 -8.85
C ASN A 47 -6.54 -13.15 -8.10
N LEU A 48 -5.61 -12.75 -7.22
CA LEU A 48 -4.87 -13.68 -6.37
C LEU A 48 -5.75 -14.25 -5.26
N THR A 49 -6.64 -13.43 -4.71
CA THR A 49 -7.53 -13.76 -3.59
C THR A 49 -8.94 -14.05 -4.10
N LYS A 50 -9.12 -15.25 -4.69
CA LYS A 50 -10.45 -15.68 -5.18
C LYS A 50 -11.56 -15.51 -4.13
N ALA A 51 -11.25 -15.78 -2.87
CA ALA A 51 -12.20 -15.67 -1.76
C ALA A 51 -12.79 -14.26 -1.59
N GLU A 52 -12.00 -13.19 -1.78
CA GLU A 52 -12.46 -11.80 -1.62
C GLU A 52 -13.42 -11.42 -2.75
N LEU A 53 -13.06 -11.75 -3.99
CA LEU A 53 -13.96 -11.59 -5.14
C LEU A 53 -15.26 -12.38 -4.96
N ASP A 54 -15.17 -13.60 -4.42
CA ASP A 54 -16.32 -14.45 -4.18
C ASP A 54 -17.28 -13.89 -3.13
N GLU A 55 -16.78 -13.20 -2.10
CA GLU A 55 -17.63 -12.52 -1.13
C GLU A 55 -18.40 -11.37 -1.78
N HIS A 56 -17.74 -10.56 -2.61
CA HIS A 56 -18.43 -9.51 -3.36
C HIS A 56 -19.52 -10.09 -4.27
N LEU A 57 -19.26 -11.19 -4.98
CA LEU A 57 -20.27 -11.84 -5.82
C LEU A 57 -21.46 -12.35 -5.00
N LYS A 58 -21.20 -13.01 -3.85
CA LYS A 58 -22.25 -13.50 -2.95
C LYS A 58 -23.11 -12.37 -2.40
N GLN A 59 -22.52 -11.23 -2.01
CA GLN A 59 -23.26 -10.08 -1.50
C GLN A 59 -24.33 -9.59 -2.49
N HIS A 60 -24.05 -9.68 -3.79
CA HIS A 60 -24.97 -9.28 -4.86
C HIS A 60 -25.79 -10.44 -5.44
N ASN A 61 -25.81 -11.60 -4.78
CA ASN A 61 -26.50 -12.82 -5.25
C ASN A 61 -26.08 -13.26 -6.67
N LEU A 62 -24.83 -13.00 -7.05
CA LEU A 62 -24.28 -13.37 -8.35
C LEU A 62 -23.68 -14.76 -8.31
N ASP A 63 -23.96 -15.58 -9.32
CA ASP A 63 -23.38 -16.92 -9.43
C ASP A 63 -21.93 -16.84 -9.90
N ARG A 64 -21.01 -17.43 -9.11
CA ARG A 64 -19.60 -17.57 -9.45
C ARG A 64 -19.38 -18.22 -10.81
N LYS A 65 -20.25 -19.16 -11.21
CA LYS A 65 -20.13 -19.87 -12.50
C LYS A 65 -20.16 -18.92 -13.71
N GLN A 66 -20.76 -17.75 -13.54
CA GLN A 66 -20.88 -16.75 -14.61
C GLN A 66 -19.64 -15.86 -14.76
N HIS A 67 -18.68 -15.90 -13.81
CA HIS A 67 -17.45 -15.08 -13.77
C HIS A 67 -17.62 -13.71 -14.43
N PRO A 68 -18.52 -12.85 -13.92
CA PRO A 68 -18.84 -11.60 -14.60
C PRO A 68 -17.59 -10.72 -14.69
N ASP A 69 -17.39 -10.12 -15.86
CA ASP A 69 -16.34 -9.12 -16.05
C ASP A 69 -16.49 -8.00 -15.03
N TYR A 70 -15.38 -7.55 -14.46
CA TYR A 70 -15.40 -6.48 -13.46
C TYR A 70 -14.37 -5.40 -13.76
N GLU A 71 -14.64 -4.20 -13.24
CA GLU A 71 -13.77 -3.04 -13.36
C GLU A 71 -13.60 -2.36 -12.01
N ILE A 72 -12.35 -2.04 -11.67
CA ILE A 72 -12.02 -1.19 -10.53
C ILE A 72 -11.89 0.24 -11.02
N ASN A 73 -12.65 1.15 -10.42
CA ASN A 73 -12.71 2.55 -10.78
C ASN A 73 -12.68 3.44 -9.52
N ARG A 74 -12.45 4.74 -9.71
CA ARG A 74 -12.45 5.75 -8.63
C ARG A 74 -11.59 5.36 -7.42
N VAL A 75 -10.34 4.96 -7.67
CA VAL A 75 -9.38 4.72 -6.60
C VAL A 75 -9.03 6.04 -5.91
N VAL A 76 -9.28 6.07 -4.60
CA VAL A 76 -8.95 7.18 -3.70
C VAL A 76 -7.95 6.66 -2.68
N ILE A 77 -6.75 7.25 -2.67
CA ILE A 77 -5.72 6.97 -1.67
C ILE A 77 -6.02 7.87 -0.47
N LEU A 78 -6.23 7.28 0.70
CA LEU A 78 -6.49 8.00 1.94
C LEU A 78 -5.22 8.15 2.78
N ASN A 79 -4.35 7.14 2.73
CA ASN A 79 -3.09 7.13 3.45
C ASN A 79 -2.01 6.41 2.64
N GLU A 80 -0.78 6.91 2.75
CA GLU A 80 0.41 6.40 2.10
C GLU A 80 1.60 6.58 3.05
N GLU A 81 2.13 5.47 3.55
CA GLU A 81 3.23 5.46 4.50
C GLU A 81 4.43 4.70 3.92
N PRO A 82 5.63 5.30 3.90
CA PRO A 82 6.82 4.58 3.46
C PRO A 82 7.21 3.52 4.50
N VAL A 83 7.49 2.31 4.03
CA VAL A 83 7.93 1.16 4.84
C VAL A 83 9.10 0.46 4.15
N VAL A 84 9.79 -0.43 4.87
CA VAL A 84 10.88 -1.25 4.30
C VAL A 84 10.47 -2.71 4.31
N ILE A 85 10.51 -3.34 3.14
CA ILE A 85 10.22 -4.78 2.96
C ILE A 85 11.42 -5.40 2.27
N GLN A 86 12.06 -6.38 2.92
CA GLN A 86 13.22 -7.11 2.37
C GLN A 86 14.35 -6.16 1.88
N ASP A 87 14.71 -5.18 2.72
CA ASP A 87 15.72 -4.14 2.45
C ASP A 87 15.41 -3.24 1.23
N LEU A 88 14.16 -3.24 0.77
CA LEU A 88 13.69 -2.40 -0.33
C LEU A 88 12.62 -1.43 0.15
N ILE A 89 12.62 -0.23 -0.46
CA ILE A 89 11.60 0.78 -0.21
C ILE A 89 10.25 0.24 -0.67
N ALA A 90 9.26 0.35 0.19
CA ALA A 90 7.88 0.03 -0.10
C ALA A 90 6.96 1.12 0.46
N TYR A 91 5.70 1.08 0.04
CA TYR A 91 4.65 1.95 0.55
C TYR A 91 3.49 1.10 1.03
N HIS A 92 3.04 1.34 2.25
CA HIS A 92 1.77 0.87 2.76
C HIS A 92 0.69 1.87 2.36
N ILE A 93 -0.27 1.43 1.56
CA ILE A 93 -1.27 2.30 0.95
C ILE A 93 -2.65 1.81 1.35
N ARG A 94 -3.43 2.74 1.89
CA ARG A 94 -4.80 2.49 2.32
C ARG A 94 -5.75 3.47 1.66
N GLY A 95 -6.94 3.01 1.33
CA GLY A 95 -7.91 3.86 0.66
C GLY A 95 -9.20 3.15 0.32
N THR A 96 -9.89 3.67 -0.69
CA THR A 96 -11.15 3.10 -1.17
C THR A 96 -11.20 3.01 -2.70
N TYR A 97 -11.98 2.07 -3.22
CA TYR A 97 -12.25 1.93 -4.65
C TYR A 97 -13.71 1.57 -4.91
N ASN A 98 -14.14 1.75 -6.15
CA ASN A 98 -15.42 1.23 -6.63
C ASN A 98 -15.18 -0.03 -7.47
N LEU A 99 -15.96 -1.07 -7.20
CA LEU A 99 -15.99 -2.31 -7.96
C LEU A 99 -17.25 -2.34 -8.81
N THR A 100 -17.11 -2.43 -10.12
CA THR A 100 -18.26 -2.50 -11.03
C THR A 100 -18.29 -3.83 -11.76
N PHE A 101 -19.30 -4.65 -11.51
CA PHE A 101 -19.57 -5.87 -12.24
C PHE A 101 -20.39 -5.56 -13.51
N LYS A 102 -19.98 -6.14 -14.64
CA LYS A 102 -20.71 -6.12 -15.91
C LYS A 102 -21.48 -7.42 -16.04
N LEU A 103 -22.79 -7.30 -16.14
CA LEU A 103 -23.72 -8.42 -16.29
C LEU A 103 -24.44 -8.27 -17.64
N PRO A 104 -25.00 -9.36 -18.20
CA PRO A 104 -25.82 -9.28 -19.40
C PRO A 104 -26.97 -8.27 -19.26
N ASP A 105 -27.59 -8.21 -18.08
CA ASP A 105 -28.78 -7.40 -17.81
C ASP A 105 -28.47 -6.02 -17.21
N GLY A 106 -27.18 -5.64 -17.12
CA GLY A 106 -26.80 -4.32 -16.62
C GLY A 106 -25.47 -4.27 -15.87
N ARG A 107 -25.33 -3.29 -14.98
CA ARG A 107 -24.10 -3.08 -14.19
C ARG A 107 -24.43 -2.90 -12.73
N ILE A 108 -23.70 -3.61 -11.87
CA ILE A 108 -23.77 -3.45 -10.42
C ILE A 108 -22.49 -2.76 -9.96
N THR A 109 -22.61 -1.73 -9.13
CA THR A 109 -21.45 -0.98 -8.62
C THR A 109 -21.43 -0.98 -7.10
N ASP A 110 -20.46 -1.66 -6.53
CA ASP A 110 -20.07 -1.50 -5.12
C ASP A 110 -19.16 -0.29 -5.00
N ARG A 111 -19.49 0.62 -4.07
CA ARG A 111 -18.79 1.89 -3.89
C ARG A 111 -18.08 1.94 -2.55
N GLY A 112 -16.92 2.56 -2.52
CA GLY A 112 -16.21 2.81 -1.25
C GLY A 112 -15.62 1.55 -0.60
N ASN A 113 -15.33 0.51 -1.38
CA ASN A 113 -14.70 -0.70 -0.86
C ASN A 113 -13.30 -0.35 -0.34
N PRO A 114 -12.98 -0.67 0.92
CA PRO A 114 -11.67 -0.39 1.46
C PRO A 114 -10.61 -1.25 0.79
N PHE A 115 -9.38 -0.73 0.70
CA PHE A 115 -8.21 -1.53 0.33
C PHE A 115 -7.04 -1.22 1.27
N ASP A 116 -6.19 -2.23 1.46
CA ASP A 116 -4.95 -2.17 2.22
C ASP A 116 -3.89 -3.00 1.47
N ILE A 117 -2.88 -2.32 0.92
CA ILE A 117 -1.86 -2.95 0.07
C ILE A 117 -0.47 -2.45 0.40
N TYR A 118 0.51 -3.31 0.09
CA TYR A 118 1.93 -2.96 0.16
C TYR A 118 2.52 -2.96 -1.26
N LEU A 119 3.08 -1.82 -1.67
CA LEU A 119 3.74 -1.66 -2.96
C LEU A 119 5.23 -1.49 -2.77
N GLN A 120 6.00 -2.48 -3.20
CA GLN A 120 7.45 -2.48 -3.12
C GLN A 120 8.07 -1.96 -4.41
N LEU A 121 8.98 -1.01 -4.28
CA LEU A 121 9.78 -0.48 -5.39
C LEU A 121 10.98 -1.40 -5.62
N GLN A 122 11.22 -1.76 -6.89
CA GLN A 122 12.42 -2.53 -7.25
C GLN A 122 13.70 -1.68 -7.19
N LYS A 123 14.86 -2.34 -7.12
CA LYS A 123 16.19 -1.69 -7.04
C LYS A 123 16.43 -0.65 -8.14
N GLU A 124 15.91 -0.90 -9.34
CA GLU A 124 16.06 -0.01 -10.49
C GLU A 124 15.05 1.16 -10.47
N ALA A 125 14.14 1.20 -9.49
CA ALA A 125 13.08 2.19 -9.32
C ALA A 125 12.14 2.37 -10.54
N LYS A 126 12.10 1.37 -11.43
CA LYS A 126 11.32 1.38 -12.67
C LYS A 126 10.05 0.54 -12.61
N SER A 127 9.96 -0.35 -11.63
CA SER A 127 8.84 -1.29 -11.52
C SER A 127 8.40 -1.47 -10.09
N TRP A 128 7.10 -1.76 -9.96
CA TRP A 128 6.42 -1.95 -8.71
C TRP A 128 6.04 -3.41 -8.54
N ARG A 129 6.08 -3.89 -7.30
CA ARG A 129 5.59 -5.21 -6.93
C ARG A 129 4.54 -5.10 -5.85
N LEU A 130 3.46 -5.85 -5.98
CA LEU A 130 2.52 -6.08 -4.89
C LEU A 130 3.19 -7.03 -3.89
N ALA A 131 3.39 -6.57 -2.67
CA ALA A 131 3.88 -7.39 -1.56
C ALA A 131 2.68 -7.89 -0.74
N ILE A 132 2.64 -9.19 -0.51
CA ILE A 132 1.60 -9.87 0.27
C ILE A 132 2.28 -10.61 1.42
N GLN A 133 1.84 -10.34 2.64
CA GLN A 133 2.31 -11.04 3.82
C GLN A 133 1.72 -12.45 3.82
N LYS A 134 2.56 -13.48 3.72
CA LYS A 134 2.15 -14.90 3.67
C LYS A 134 2.02 -15.55 5.04
N SER A 135 2.78 -15.06 6.02
CA SER A 135 2.70 -15.50 7.41
C SER A 135 3.39 -14.48 8.32
N SER A 136 2.87 -14.33 9.55
CA SER A 136 3.62 -13.72 10.64
C SER A 136 4.45 -14.83 11.28
N GLY A 137 5.76 -14.86 11.03
CA GLY A 137 6.62 -15.88 11.61
C GLY A 137 6.55 -15.84 13.14
N LYS A 138 6.62 -17.01 13.80
CA LYS A 138 6.66 -17.13 15.27
C LYS A 138 7.78 -16.34 15.94
N ASN A 139 8.78 -15.88 15.18
CA ASN A 139 9.94 -15.10 15.62
C ASN A 139 10.02 -13.70 14.96
N ASP A 140 8.89 -13.02 14.81
CA ASP A 140 8.80 -11.56 14.70
C ASP A 140 9.20 -10.93 13.34
N GLN A 141 9.52 -11.72 12.31
CA GLN A 141 9.68 -11.20 10.95
C GLN A 141 8.57 -11.68 9.99
N PRO A 142 7.85 -10.76 9.33
CA PRO A 142 6.83 -11.09 8.35
C PRO A 142 7.46 -11.72 7.10
N ILE A 143 6.89 -12.85 6.64
CA ILE A 143 7.31 -13.48 5.38
C ILE A 143 6.51 -12.86 4.24
N TRP A 144 7.20 -12.21 3.30
CA TRP A 144 6.59 -11.53 2.17
C TRP A 144 6.72 -12.33 0.87
N GLY A 145 5.62 -12.47 0.14
CA GLY A 145 5.62 -12.83 -1.27
C GLY A 145 5.41 -11.59 -2.12
N THR A 146 6.20 -11.41 -3.19
CA THR A 146 6.09 -10.22 -4.06
C THR A 146 5.71 -10.62 -5.48
N TYR A 147 4.80 -9.87 -6.09
CA TYR A 147 4.25 -10.12 -7.42
C TYR A 147 4.48 -8.90 -8.32
N LEU A 148 5.06 -9.09 -9.51
CA LEU A 148 5.36 -8.00 -10.43
C LEU A 148 4.09 -7.39 -10.99
N ILE A 149 3.88 -6.09 -10.79
CA ILE A 149 2.81 -5.35 -11.43
C ILE A 149 3.30 -4.96 -12.83
N LYS A 150 2.78 -5.63 -13.86
CA LYS A 150 3.04 -5.27 -15.25
C LYS A 150 2.17 -4.07 -15.64
N PRO A 151 2.74 -2.93 -16.06
CA PRO A 151 1.95 -1.86 -16.65
C PRO A 151 1.24 -2.37 -17.90
N LYS A 152 -0.01 -1.97 -18.14
CA LYS A 152 -0.68 -2.20 -19.42
C LYS A 152 0.19 -1.64 -20.56
N GLY A 153 0.61 -2.49 -21.50
CA GLY A 153 1.48 -2.12 -22.63
C GLY A 153 2.92 -2.64 -22.56
N TYR A 154 3.31 -3.39 -21.52
CA TYR A 154 4.57 -4.13 -21.51
C TYR A 154 4.43 -5.42 -22.35
N VAL A 155 5.02 -5.41 -23.55
CA VAL A 155 5.14 -6.57 -24.46
C VAL A 155 6.42 -7.34 -24.14
#